data_AF-A0A8J8A358-F1
#
_entry.id   AF-A0A8J8A358-F1
#
_cell.length_a   1.000
_cell.length_b   1.000
_cell.length_c   1.000
_cell.angle_alpha   90.00
_cell.angle_beta   90.00
_cell.angle_gamma   90.00
#
_symmetry.space_group_name_H-M   'P 1'
#
loop_
_entity.id
_entity.type
_entity.pdbx_description
1 polymer ?
#
loop_
_entity_poly.entity_id
_entity_poly.type
_entity_poly.pdbx_seq_one_letter_code
_entity_poly.pdbx_strand_id
1 'polypeptide(L)' 'MGKKALSSVSIFSFLFNTLLGESNLSPDPLVPMFVYWLYLFGAGEKPRVGILVRDFAIIILAGTAGWIIGARV' A
#
# COMPACT_ATOMS: atom_id res chain seq x y z
N MET A 1 3.00 -8.53 14.72
CA MET A 1 3.85 -7.45 14.17
C MET A 1 3.18 -6.65 13.04
N GLY A 2 1.98 -7.05 12.57
CA GLY A 2 1.27 -6.42 11.46
C GLY A 2 1.10 -4.89 11.46
N LYS A 3 0.99 -4.19 12.60
CA LYS A 3 0.88 -2.70 12.60
C LYS A 3 2.13 -1.99 12.06
N LYS A 4 3.33 -2.51 12.35
CA LYS A 4 4.59 -1.94 11.84
C LYS A 4 4.72 -2.18 10.33
N ALA A 5 4.33 -3.38 9.88
CA ALA A 5 4.29 -3.73 8.48
C ALA A 5 3.28 -2.88 7.70
N LEU A 6 2.08 -2.69 8.24
CA LEU A 6 1.07 -1.84 7.65
C LEU A 6 1.58 -0.41 7.46
N SER A 7 2.21 0.17 8.49
CA SER A 7 2.79 1.51 8.40
C SER A 7 3.89 1.56 7.32
N SER A 8 4.81 0.60 7.33
CA SER A 8 5.90 0.55 6.34
C SER A 8 5.38 0.38 4.91
N VAL A 9 4.40 -0.50 4.69
CA VAL A 9 3.83 -0.75 3.36
C VAL A 9 2.93 0.40 2.92
N SER A 10 2.28 1.12 3.84
CA SER A 10 1.52 2.33 3.51
C SER A 10 2.43 3.47 3.06
N ILE A 11 3.59 3.65 3.73
CA ILE A 11 4.62 4.62 3.29
C ILE A 11 5.16 4.23 1.92
N PHE A 12 5.46 2.93 1.72
CA PHE A 12 5.87 2.42 0.41
C PHE A 12 4.80 2.67 -0.67
N SER A 13 3.54 2.36 -0.37
CA SER A 13 2.40 2.59 -1.28
C SER A 13 2.30 4.05 -1.69
N PHE A 14 2.41 4.96 -0.73
CA PHE A 14 2.40 6.40 -0.96
C PHE A 14 3.54 6.82 -1.90
N LEU A 15 4.80 6.52 -1.53
CA LEU A 15 5.97 6.93 -2.32
C LEU A 15 5.97 6.33 -3.73
N PHE A 16 5.67 5.04 -3.85
CA PHE A 16 5.60 4.35 -5.13
C PHE A 16 4.56 5.00 -6.05
N ASN A 17 3.36 5.27 -5.54
CA ASN A 17 2.30 5.90 -6.33
C ASN A 17 2.57 7.38 -6.61
N THR A 18 3.28 8.11 -5.74
CA THR A 18 3.76 9.47 -6.06
C THR A 18 4.64 9.47 -7.30
N LEU A 19 5.62 8.56 -7.38
CA LEU A 19 6.49 8.45 -8.55
C LEU A 19 5.71 8.06 -9.83
N LEU A 20 4.70 7.19 -9.70
CA LEU A 20 3.80 6.87 -10.81
C LEU A 20 3.00 8.10 -11.28
N GLY A 21 2.48 8.89 -10.33
CA GLY A 21 1.77 10.14 -10.62
C GLY A 21 2.64 11.16 -11.34
N GLU A 22 3.86 11.39 -10.86
CA GLU A 22 4.85 12.27 -11.51
C GLU A 22 5.17 11.81 -12.94
N SER A 23 5.18 10.50 -13.16
CA SER A 23 5.43 9.89 -14.47
C SER A 23 4.18 9.84 -15.38
N ASN A 24 3.04 10.42 -14.96
CA ASN A 24 1.74 10.33 -15.63
C ASN A 24 1.23 8.89 -15.87
N LEU A 25 1.66 7.95 -15.04
CA LEU A 25 1.21 6.57 -15.06
C LEU A 25 -0.05 6.39 -14.20
N SER A 26 -0.81 5.34 -14.44
CA SER A 26 -1.98 5.00 -13.61
C SER A 26 -1.57 4.61 -12.18
N PRO A 27 -2.39 4.91 -11.17
CA PRO A 27 -2.14 4.44 -9.80
C PRO A 27 -2.16 2.90 -9.77
N ASP A 28 -1.27 2.31 -8.99
CA ASP A 28 -1.17 0.87 -8.82
C ASP A 28 -1.26 0.48 -7.32
N PRO A 29 -2.43 0.00 -6.88
CA PRO A 29 -2.62 -0.53 -5.54
C PRO A 29 -2.18 -1.99 -5.39
N LEU A 30 -2.02 -2.73 -6.48
CA LEU A 30 -1.75 -4.18 -6.46
C LEU A 30 -0.34 -4.47 -5.96
N VAL A 31 0.66 -3.71 -6.42
CA VAL A 31 2.05 -3.89 -5.99
C VAL A 31 2.20 -3.72 -4.47
N PRO A 32 1.74 -2.63 -3.83
CA PRO A 32 1.79 -2.49 -2.37
C PRO A 32 0.98 -3.56 -1.62
N MET A 33 -0.21 -3.93 -2.13
CA MET A 33 -1.01 -4.98 -1.52
C MET A 33 -0.32 -6.35 -1.56
N PHE A 34 0.34 -6.67 -2.69
CA PHE A 34 1.11 -7.90 -2.85
C PHE A 34 2.31 -7.95 -1.91
N VAL A 35 3.02 -6.83 -1.74
CA VAL A 35 4.11 -6.71 -0.76
C VAL A 35 3.60 -6.95 0.68
N TYR A 36 2.46 -6.36 1.05
CA TYR A 36 1.85 -6.61 2.37
C TYR A 36 1.45 -8.07 2.55
N TRP A 37 0.90 -8.69 1.51
CA TRP A 37 0.49 -10.08 1.55
C TRP A 37 1.69 -11.04 1.70
N LEU A 38 2.78 -10.81 0.95
CA LEU A 38 4.03 -11.55 1.10
C LEU A 38 4.61 -11.42 2.52
N TYR A 39 4.54 -10.23 3.11
CA TYR A 39 4.97 -10.01 4.49
C TYR A 39 4.17 -10.88 5.47
N LEU A 40 2.85 -10.87 5.37
CA LEU A 40 1.98 -11.67 6.23
C LEU A 40 2.23 -13.18 6.08
N PHE A 41 2.41 -13.63 4.84
CA PHE A 41 2.74 -15.03 4.53
C PHE A 41 4.09 -15.43 5.15
N GLY A 42 5.13 -14.62 4.95
CA GLY A 42 6.47 -14.87 5.52
C GLY A 42 6.51 -14.80 7.06
N ALA A 43 5.64 -14.01 7.67
CA ALA A 43 5.49 -13.93 9.13
C ALA A 43 4.63 -15.07 9.71
N GLY A 44 4.01 -15.92 8.87
CA GLY A 44 3.07 -16.95 9.30
C GLY A 44 1.80 -16.39 9.97
N GLU A 45 1.54 -15.08 9.83
CA GLU A 45 0.35 -14.46 10.39
C GLU A 45 -0.86 -14.88 9.53
N LYS A 46 -1.91 -15.42 10.16
CA LYS A 46 -3.22 -15.67 9.54
C LYS A 46 -4.19 -14.57 9.96
N PRO A 47 -4.13 -13.38 9.33
CA PRO A 47 -5.01 -12.29 9.71
C PRO A 47 -6.47 -12.65 9.45
N ARG A 48 -7.35 -12.24 10.37
CA ARG A 48 -8.79 -12.33 10.13
C ARG A 48 -9.15 -11.47 8.92
N VAL A 49 -10.06 -11.95 8.06
CA VAL A 49 -10.44 -11.28 6.81
C VAL A 49 -10.81 -9.81 7.03
N GLY A 50 -11.55 -9.47 8.09
CA GLY A 50 -11.91 -8.08 8.39
C GLY A 50 -10.72 -7.16 8.70
N ILE A 51 -9.64 -7.69 9.27
CA ILE A 51 -8.40 -6.92 9.50
C ILE A 51 -7.69 -6.71 8.17
N LEU A 52 -7.62 -7.75 7.33
CA LEU A 52 -7.00 -7.68 6.01
C LEU A 52 -7.66 -6.63 5.11
N VAL A 53 -9.01 -6.57 5.10
CA VAL A 53 -9.77 -5.58 4.32
C VAL A 53 -9.46 -4.16 4.79
N ARG A 54 -9.44 -3.92 6.12
CA ARG A 54 -9.09 -2.61 6.67
C ARG A 54 -7.66 -2.20 6.29
N ASP A 55 -6.73 -3.13 6.41
CA ASP A 55 -5.32 -2.87 6.14
C ASP A 55 -5.10 -2.59 4.63
N PHE A 56 -5.78 -3.31 3.74
CA PHE A 56 -5.79 -3.00 2.30
C PHE A 56 -6.42 -1.64 1.99
N ALA A 57 -7.54 -1.29 2.64
CA ALA A 57 -8.14 0.03 2.45
C ALA A 57 -7.15 1.16 2.81
N ILE A 58 -6.39 1.00 3.89
CA ILE A 58 -5.36 1.97 4.30
C ILE A 58 -4.24 2.05 3.25
N ILE A 59 -3.75 0.92 2.75
CA ILE A 59 -2.71 0.86 1.72
C ILE A 59 -3.16 1.53 0.42
N ILE A 60 -4.41 1.29 0.00
CA ILE A 60 -5.02 1.89 -1.19
C ILE A 60 -5.18 3.41 -1.00
N LEU A 61 -5.68 3.85 0.15
CA LEU A 61 -5.84 5.28 0.44
C LEU A 61 -4.50 6.01 0.43
N ALA A 62 -3.47 5.42 1.03
CA ALA A 62 -2.12 5.97 1.02
C ALA A 62 -1.55 6.06 -0.41
N GLY A 63 -1.70 5.00 -1.21
CA GLY A 63 -1.26 5.01 -2.61
C GLY A 63 -2.01 6.04 -3.45
N THR A 64 -3.33 6.13 -3.31
CA THR A 64 -4.16 7.10 -4.02
C THR A 64 -3.77 8.54 -3.67
N ALA A 65 -3.52 8.82 -2.38
CA ALA A 65 -3.05 10.13 -1.94
C ALA A 65 -1.67 10.46 -2.53
N GLY A 66 -0.75 9.50 -2.54
CA GLY A 66 0.57 9.65 -3.14
C GLY A 66 0.46 9.97 -4.64
N TRP A 67 -0.37 9.22 -5.37
CA TRP A 67 -0.61 9.44 -6.80
C TRP A 67 -1.17 10.82 -7.12
N ILE A 68 -2.20 11.26 -6.38
CA ILE A 68 -2.81 12.59 -6.58
C ILE A 68 -1.78 13.70 -6.38
N ILE A 69 -0.88 13.55 -5.40
CA ILE A 69 0.19 14.51 -5.17
C ILE A 69 1.17 14.49 -6.35
N GLY A 70 1.66 13.32 -6.73
CA GLY A 70 2.62 13.18 -7.83
C GLY A 70 2.09 13.68 -9.18
N ALA A 71 0.81 13.43 -9.49
CA ALA A 71 0.17 13.90 -10.72
C ALA A 71 -0.02 15.44 -10.78
N ARG A 72 0.28 16.15 -9.69
CA ARG A 72 0.20 17.61 -9.60
C ARG A 72 1.58 18.28 -9.50
N VAL A 73 2.65 17.49 -9.47
CA VAL A 73 4.05 17.96 -9.52
C VAL A 73 4.47 18.06 -10.98
#